data_AF-A0AAU0T8V4-F1
#
_entry.id   AF-A0AAU0T8V4-F1
#
_cell.length_a   1.000
_cell.length_b   1.000
_cell.length_c   1.000
_cell.angle_alpha   90.00
_cell.angle_beta   90.00
_cell.angle_gamma   90.00
#
_symmetry.space_group_name_H-M   'P 1'
#
loop_
_entity.id
_entity.type
_entity.pdbx_description
1 polymer ?
#
loop_
_entity_poly.entity_id
_entity_poly.type
_entity_poly.pdbx_seq_one_letter_code
_entity_poly.pdbx_strand_id
1 'polypeptide(L)'
;MPLRLFPVSSPTLLRISGRTFNRIEDLRHHTLLHLSDTQNAWPWLQWSEWLKEAGAPGPLADIGLRFSHFDQMIHAATMGHGIALGSSPLVDYLLKEGALVAPLVKRLVSPRSFYICRGPRSDDAVSSLVDWLMTAVETPDAETGPLETLAGAAIDLRPWLV
;
A
#
# COMPACT_ATOMS: atom_id res chain seq x y z
N MET A 1 -14.62 4.11 -5.14
CA MET A 1 -13.48 4.46 -4.27
C MET A 1 -12.18 4.33 -5.06
N PRO A 2 -11.35 5.39 -5.16
CA PRO A 2 -10.12 5.34 -5.95
C PRO A 2 -9.06 4.47 -5.29
N LEU A 3 -8.40 3.62 -6.08
CA LEU A 3 -7.29 2.80 -5.62
C LEU A 3 -6.06 3.70 -5.39
N ARG A 4 -5.42 3.62 -4.22
CA ARG A 4 -4.22 4.42 -3.90
C ARG A 4 -3.01 3.55 -3.67
N LEU A 5 -1.89 3.92 -4.29
CA LEU A 5 -0.64 3.18 -4.27
C LEU A 5 0.44 3.96 -3.53
N PHE A 6 1.09 3.31 -2.58
CA PHE A 6 2.13 3.92 -1.76
C PHE A 6 3.07 2.87 -1.15
N PRO A 7 4.33 3.24 -0.87
CA PRO A 7 5.27 2.36 -0.21
C PRO A 7 4.82 1.99 1.20
N VAL A 8 4.90 0.69 1.50
CA VAL A 8 4.60 0.11 2.81
C VAL A 8 5.76 -0.75 3.29
N SER A 9 5.98 -0.75 4.60
CA SER A 9 7.03 -1.54 5.24
C SER A 9 6.62 -1.96 6.64
N SER A 10 7.27 -2.98 7.21
CA SER A 10 7.10 -3.29 8.63
C SER A 10 7.75 -2.20 9.51
N PRO A 11 7.17 -1.88 10.67
CA PRO A 11 7.81 -1.00 11.65
C PRO A 11 9.18 -1.53 12.10
N THR A 12 9.32 -2.86 12.20
CA THR A 12 10.53 -3.55 12.63
C THR A 12 11.69 -3.31 11.68
N LEU A 13 11.47 -3.36 10.36
CA LEU A 13 12.52 -3.10 9.37
C LEU A 13 13.07 -1.68 9.52
N LEU A 14 12.19 -0.69 9.66
CA LEU A 14 12.60 0.71 9.83
C LEU A 14 13.42 0.89 11.11
N ARG A 15 13.00 0.28 12.22
CA ARG A 15 13.72 0.33 13.50
C ARG A 15 15.11 -0.29 13.42
N ILE A 16 15.24 -1.49 12.83
CA ILE A 16 16.52 -2.22 12.78
C ILE A 16 17.49 -1.57 11.79
N SER A 17 17.00 -1.07 10.67
CA SER A 17 17.86 -0.47 9.65
C SER A 17 18.59 0.78 10.14
N GLY A 18 18.02 1.50 11.12
CA GLY A 18 18.52 2.79 11.58
C GLY A 18 18.53 3.88 10.50
N ARG A 19 17.94 3.60 9.33
CA ARG A 19 17.88 4.49 8.18
C ARG A 19 16.52 5.15 8.16
N THR A 20 16.51 6.47 7.97
CA THR A 20 15.28 7.21 7.73
C THR A 20 14.70 6.80 6.40
N PHE A 21 13.39 6.56 6.37
CA PHE A 21 12.63 6.33 5.14
C PHE A 21 11.63 7.49 4.99
N ASN A 22 12.18 8.70 4.79
CA ASN A 22 11.40 9.94 4.83
C ASN A 22 11.31 10.60 3.45
N ARG A 23 12.20 10.24 2.52
CA ARG A 23 12.21 10.72 1.14
C ARG A 23 12.28 9.55 0.15
N ILE A 24 11.85 9.77 -1.07
CA ILE A 24 11.78 8.74 -2.11
C ILE A 24 13.18 8.16 -2.40
N GLU A 25 14.22 8.99 -2.32
CA GLU A 25 15.60 8.59 -2.55
C GLU A 25 16.10 7.58 -1.51
N ASP A 26 15.50 7.54 -0.32
CA ASP A 26 15.86 6.59 0.73
C ASP A 26 15.49 5.14 0.33
N LEU A 27 14.58 4.94 -0.64
CA LEU A 27 14.24 3.62 -1.20
C LEU A 27 15.48 2.83 -1.64
N ARG A 28 16.54 3.50 -2.10
CA ARG A 28 17.80 2.87 -2.53
C ARG A 28 18.53 2.10 -1.44
N HIS A 29 18.16 2.33 -0.20
CA HIS A 29 18.78 1.72 0.96
C HIS A 29 18.06 0.47 1.43
N HIS A 30 16.96 0.09 0.78
CA HIS A 30 16.12 -1.04 1.14
C HIS A 30 15.88 -1.97 -0.05
N THR A 31 15.61 -3.24 0.24
CA THR A 31 15.13 -4.18 -0.77
C THR A 31 13.71 -3.79 -1.18
N LEU A 32 13.49 -3.54 -2.47
CA LEU A 32 12.16 -3.35 -3.00
C LEU A 32 11.53 -4.72 -3.28
N LEU A 33 10.26 -4.86 -2.91
CA LEU A 33 9.46 -6.04 -3.16
C LEU A 33 8.55 -5.76 -4.34
N HIS A 34 8.60 -6.64 -5.33
CA HIS A 34 7.96 -6.49 -6.63
C HIS A 34 6.89 -7.54 -6.83
N LEU A 35 5.76 -7.13 -7.39
CA LEU A 35 4.78 -8.07 -7.94
C LEU A 35 5.17 -8.39 -9.39
N SER A 36 5.41 -9.67 -9.66
CA SER A 36 5.68 -10.16 -11.01
C SER A 36 4.48 -9.90 -11.92
N ASP A 37 4.70 -9.17 -13.00
CA ASP A 37 3.66 -8.80 -13.96
C ASP A 37 4.07 -9.16 -15.39
N THR A 38 4.19 -10.46 -15.65
CA THR A 38 4.66 -11.00 -16.95
C THR A 38 3.74 -10.64 -18.12
N GLN A 39 2.48 -10.34 -17.85
CA GLN A 39 1.47 -9.99 -18.85
C GLN A 39 1.17 -8.49 -18.91
N ASN A 40 1.91 -7.67 -18.15
CA ASN A 40 1.67 -6.23 -18.03
C ASN A 40 0.19 -5.91 -17.67
N ALA A 41 -0.39 -6.74 -16.79
CA ALA A 41 -1.76 -6.65 -16.33
C ALA A 41 -1.94 -5.54 -15.28
N TRP A 42 -0.88 -5.22 -14.52
CA TRP A 42 -0.87 -4.25 -13.43
C TRP A 42 0.32 -3.27 -13.52
N PRO A 43 0.51 -2.55 -14.63
CA PRO A 43 1.65 -1.63 -14.81
C PRO A 43 1.68 -0.52 -13.76
N TRP A 44 0.52 -0.11 -13.24
CA TRP A 44 0.43 0.92 -12.19
C TRP A 44 1.01 0.46 -10.85
N LEU A 45 1.11 -0.85 -10.60
CA LEU A 45 1.62 -1.43 -9.35
C LEU A 45 3.12 -1.74 -9.43
N GLN A 46 3.80 -1.28 -10.49
CA GLN A 46 5.24 -1.47 -10.67
C GLN A 46 6.02 -0.28 -10.10
N TRP A 47 7.17 -0.57 -9.48
CA TRP A 47 8.04 0.48 -8.93
C TRP A 47 8.53 1.47 -9.98
N SER A 48 8.74 1.04 -11.21
CA SER A 48 9.11 1.92 -12.33
C SER A 48 8.08 3.02 -12.57
N GLU A 49 6.80 2.64 -12.69
CA GLU A 49 5.73 3.60 -12.92
C GLU A 49 5.49 4.47 -11.68
N TRP A 50 5.50 3.85 -10.49
CA TRP A 50 5.33 4.61 -9.24
C TRP A 50 6.44 5.66 -9.05
N LEU A 51 7.70 5.31 -9.27
CA LEU A 51 8.84 6.22 -9.12
C LEU A 51 8.81 7.36 -10.14
N LYS A 52 8.42 7.06 -11.38
CA LYS A 52 8.25 8.04 -12.44
C LYS A 52 7.18 9.07 -12.09
N GLU A 53 6.00 8.62 -11.69
CA GLU A 53 4.88 9.48 -11.24
C GLU A 53 5.19 10.21 -9.92
N ALA A 54 6.07 9.63 -9.09
CA ALA A 54 6.58 10.27 -7.89
C ALA A 54 7.67 11.32 -8.16
N GLY A 55 8.12 11.50 -9.41
CA GLY A 55 9.12 12.49 -9.81
C GLY A 55 10.57 12.07 -9.54
N ALA A 56 10.81 10.80 -9.24
CA ALA A 56 12.14 10.24 -8.95
C ALA A 56 12.47 9.05 -9.88
N PRO A 57 12.47 9.24 -11.21
CA PRO A 57 12.82 8.17 -12.14
C PRO A 57 14.27 7.73 -11.91
N GLY A 58 14.50 6.44 -11.71
CA GLY A 58 15.84 5.91 -11.47
C GLY A 58 15.92 4.39 -11.55
N PRO A 59 17.14 3.81 -11.62
CA PRO A 59 17.36 2.36 -11.81
C PRO A 59 16.93 1.50 -10.62
N LEU A 60 16.38 2.12 -9.57
CA LEU A 60 15.84 1.46 -8.39
C LEU A 60 14.72 0.47 -8.72
N ALA A 61 13.98 0.75 -9.79
CA ALA A 61 12.82 -0.03 -10.19
C ALA A 61 13.09 -1.50 -10.54
N ASP A 62 14.33 -1.88 -10.88
CA ASP A 62 14.62 -3.24 -11.36
C ASP A 62 15.27 -4.15 -10.30
N ILE A 63 15.68 -3.59 -9.17
CA ILE A 63 16.42 -4.31 -8.13
C ILE A 63 15.45 -4.73 -7.02
N GLY A 64 15.41 -6.03 -6.68
CA GLY A 64 14.61 -6.51 -5.56
C GLY A 64 14.12 -7.94 -5.66
N LEU A 65 13.30 -8.33 -4.68
CA LEU A 65 12.64 -9.63 -4.64
C LEU A 65 11.34 -9.59 -5.42
N ARG A 66 11.06 -10.63 -6.21
CA ARG A 66 9.85 -10.74 -7.05
C ARG A 66 8.93 -11.84 -6.52
N PHE A 67 7.64 -11.53 -6.46
CA PHE A 67 6.59 -12.43 -5.97
C PHE A 67 5.53 -12.61 -7.05
N SER A 68 4.96 -13.81 -7.15
CA SER A 68 3.90 -14.10 -8.13
C SER A 68 2.54 -13.56 -7.71
N HIS A 69 2.34 -13.36 -6.40
CA HIS A 69 1.06 -12.95 -5.84
C HIS A 69 1.21 -11.77 -4.87
N PHE A 70 0.17 -10.93 -4.84
CA PHE A 70 0.16 -9.70 -4.05
C PHE A 70 0.20 -9.99 -2.54
N ASP A 71 -0.55 -10.98 -2.08
CA ASP A 71 -0.57 -11.43 -0.67
C ASP A 71 0.81 -11.90 -0.22
N GLN A 72 1.55 -12.64 -1.04
CA GLN A 72 2.91 -13.09 -0.72
C GLN A 72 3.88 -11.90 -0.57
N MET A 73 3.79 -10.93 -1.48
CA MET A 73 4.61 -9.71 -1.43
C MET A 73 4.31 -8.89 -0.17
N ILE A 74 3.03 -8.69 0.14
CA ILE A 74 2.60 -7.93 1.32
C ILE A 74 2.98 -8.66 2.61
N HIS A 75 2.80 -9.99 2.66
CA HIS A 75 3.23 -10.79 3.80
C HIS A 75 4.75 -10.69 4.01
N ALA A 76 5.56 -10.75 2.95
CA ALA A 76 7.01 -10.54 3.05
C ALA A 76 7.36 -9.14 3.60
N ALA A 77 6.60 -8.10 3.23
CA ALA A 77 6.75 -6.75 3.77
C ALA A 77 6.45 -6.69 5.28
N THR A 78 5.37 -7.33 5.74
CA THR A 78 5.02 -7.41 7.18
C THR A 78 6.11 -8.10 8.00
N MET A 79 6.79 -9.10 7.41
CA MET A 79 7.91 -9.79 8.02
C MET A 79 9.24 -9.03 7.92
N GLY A 80 9.25 -7.83 7.33
CA GLY A 80 10.43 -6.97 7.25
C GLY A 80 11.46 -7.37 6.18
N HIS A 81 11.07 -8.13 5.16
CA HIS A 81 11.98 -8.50 4.07
C HIS A 81 12.28 -7.34 3.09
N GLY A 82 11.54 -6.24 3.18
CA GLY A 82 11.73 -5.08 2.32
C GLY A 82 10.57 -4.09 2.36
N ILE A 83 10.51 -3.27 1.31
CA ILE A 83 9.45 -2.28 1.09
C ILE A 83 8.63 -2.73 -0.12
N ALA A 84 7.31 -2.82 0.04
CA ALA A 84 6.39 -3.17 -1.03
C ALA A 84 5.58 -1.94 -1.49
N LEU A 85 5.02 -1.99 -2.69
CA LEU A 85 3.92 -1.09 -3.05
C LEU A 85 2.61 -1.65 -2.51
N GLY A 86 2.07 -0.97 -1.50
CA GLY A 86 0.75 -1.25 -0.94
C GLY A 86 -0.34 -0.61 -1.80
N SER A 87 -1.54 -1.19 -1.72
CA SER A 87 -2.71 -0.74 -2.47
C SER A 87 -3.89 -0.59 -1.52
N SER A 88 -4.37 0.63 -1.30
CA SER A 88 -5.58 0.90 -0.50
C SER A 88 -6.82 0.66 -1.37
N PRO A 89 -7.83 -0.09 -0.87
CA PRO A 89 -8.00 -0.48 0.54
C PRO A 89 -7.36 -1.80 0.99
N LEU A 90 -6.76 -2.57 0.09
CA LEU A 90 -6.31 -3.94 0.36
C LEU A 90 -5.32 -4.06 1.53
N VAL A 91 -4.52 -3.02 1.79
CA VAL A 91 -3.53 -3.03 2.89
C VAL A 91 -3.98 -2.23 4.12
N ASP A 92 -5.17 -1.61 4.10
CA ASP A 92 -5.57 -0.64 5.12
C ASP A 92 -5.75 -1.29 6.50
N TYR A 93 -6.22 -2.54 6.55
CA TYR A 93 -6.33 -3.31 7.80
C TYR A 93 -4.94 -3.55 8.44
N LEU A 94 -3.91 -3.86 7.64
CA LEU A 94 -2.54 -4.06 8.13
C LEU A 94 -1.90 -2.76 8.64
N LEU A 95 -2.28 -1.63 8.04
CA LEU A 95 -1.87 -0.31 8.54
C LEU A 95 -2.56 0.00 9.88
N LYS A 96 -3.86 -0.32 10.01
CA LYS A 96 -4.65 -0.14 11.23
C LYS A 96 -4.13 -1.01 12.38
N GLU A 97 -3.74 -2.24 12.10
CA GLU A 97 -3.13 -3.17 13.07
C GLU A 97 -1.68 -2.83 13.41
N GLY A 98 -1.06 -1.88 12.70
CA GLY A 98 0.36 -1.53 12.86
C GLY A 98 1.33 -2.59 12.35
N ALA A 99 0.85 -3.63 11.67
CA ALA A 99 1.69 -4.64 11.00
C ALA A 99 2.47 -4.02 9.82
N LEU A 100 1.90 -2.99 9.20
CA LEU A 100 2.57 -2.14 8.20
C LEU A 100 2.52 -0.68 8.63
N VAL A 101 3.49 0.08 8.12
CA VAL A 101 3.51 1.54 8.14
C VAL A 101 3.73 2.06 6.73
N ALA A 102 3.28 3.29 6.47
CA ALA A 102 3.42 3.99 5.20
C ALA A 102 4.19 5.32 5.43
N PRO A 103 5.53 5.30 5.41
CA PRO A 103 6.32 6.45 5.89
C PRO A 103 6.41 7.61 4.90
N LEU A 104 6.15 7.34 3.62
CA LEU A 104 6.09 8.38 2.59
C LEU A 104 4.67 8.93 2.46
N VAL A 105 4.54 10.25 2.49
CA VAL A 105 3.26 10.97 2.34
C VAL A 105 2.69 10.82 0.93
N LYS A 106 3.56 10.66 -0.08
CA LYS A 106 3.16 10.55 -1.48
C LYS A 106 2.32 9.28 -1.71
N ARG A 107 1.05 9.48 -2.09
CA ARG A 107 0.13 8.44 -2.53
C ARG A 107 -0.29 8.72 -3.96
N LEU A 108 -0.16 7.73 -4.83
CA LEU A 108 -0.61 7.84 -6.22
C LEU A 108 -2.01 7.28 -6.35
N VAL A 109 -2.90 8.06 -6.94
CA VAL A 109 -4.24 7.57 -7.29
C VAL A 109 -4.13 6.81 -8.60
N SER A 110 -4.46 5.52 -8.57
CA SER A 110 -4.54 4.72 -9.78
C SER A 110 -5.75 5.18 -10.61
N PRO A 111 -5.64 5.19 -11.95
CA PRO A 111 -6.78 5.44 -12.82
C PRO A 111 -7.80 4.30 -12.82
N ARG A 112 -7.56 3.22 -12.07
CA ARG A 112 -8.46 2.05 -11.98
C ARG A 112 -9.30 2.06 -10.70
N SER A 113 -10.41 1.32 -10.78
CA SER A 113 -11.35 1.11 -9.68
C SER A 113 -11.83 -0.34 -9.70
N PHE A 114 -12.37 -0.82 -8.58
CA PHE A 114 -13.06 -2.10 -8.52
C PHE A 114 -14.50 -1.92 -9.02
N TYR A 115 -14.96 -2.89 -9.81
CA TYR A 115 -16.29 -2.90 -10.40
C TYR A 115 -17.01 -4.20 -10.04
N ILE A 116 -18.31 -4.09 -9.77
CA ILE A 116 -19.19 -5.25 -9.68
C ILE A 116 -19.74 -5.52 -11.09
N CYS A 117 -19.36 -6.66 -11.67
CA CYS A 117 -19.85 -7.09 -12.97
C CYS A 117 -21.01 -8.08 -12.80
N ARG A 118 -22.19 -7.71 -13.31
CA ARG A 118 -23.39 -8.56 -13.27
C ARG A 118 -23.60 -9.28 -14.60
N GLY A 119 -23.89 -10.58 -14.54
CA GLY A 119 -24.27 -11.36 -15.72
C GLY A 119 -25.69 -11.05 -16.19
N PRO A 120 -26.06 -11.36 -17.45
CA PRO A 120 -27.36 -11.02 -18.03
C PRO A 120 -28.55 -11.76 -17.41
N ARG A 121 -28.31 -12.78 -16.58
CA ARG A 121 -29.33 -13.57 -15.86
C ARG A 121 -29.29 -13.33 -14.34
N SER A 122 -28.85 -12.15 -13.91
CA SER A 122 -28.87 -11.79 -12.49
C SER A 122 -30.31 -11.63 -12.01
N ASP A 123 -30.61 -12.18 -10.84
CA ASP A 123 -31.92 -12.18 -10.21
C ASP A 123 -31.99 -11.22 -9.02
N ASP A 124 -33.11 -11.23 -8.30
CA ASP A 124 -33.35 -10.35 -7.16
C ASP A 124 -32.40 -10.65 -5.99
N ALA A 125 -31.93 -11.90 -5.86
CA ALA A 125 -30.94 -12.27 -4.84
C ALA A 125 -29.58 -11.64 -5.14
N VAL A 126 -29.15 -11.65 -6.41
CA VAL A 126 -27.93 -10.95 -6.84
C VAL A 126 -28.08 -9.44 -6.61
N SER A 127 -29.24 -8.86 -6.91
CA SER A 127 -29.48 -7.42 -6.70
C SER A 127 -29.38 -7.06 -5.21
N SER A 128 -30.01 -7.85 -4.34
CA SER A 128 -29.95 -7.66 -2.89
C SER A 128 -28.52 -7.75 -2.34
N LEU A 129 -27.71 -8.70 -2.85
CA LEU A 129 -26.31 -8.83 -2.48
C LEU A 129 -25.49 -7.62 -2.94
N VAL A 130 -25.73 -7.12 -4.16
CA VAL A 130 -25.03 -5.94 -4.68
C VAL A 130 -25.38 -4.71 -3.87
N ASP A 131 -26.65 -4.51 -3.52
CA ASP A 131 -27.08 -3.39 -2.69
C ASP A 131 -26.44 -3.44 -1.29
N TRP A 132 -26.38 -4.63 -0.69
CA TRP A 132 -25.67 -4.84 0.57
C TRP A 132 -24.17 -4.53 0.45
N LEU A 133 -23.50 -5.00 -0.60
CA LEU A 133 -22.08 -4.71 -0.86
C LEU A 133 -21.82 -3.22 -1.07
N MET A 134 -22.69 -2.53 -1.81
CA MET A 134 -22.58 -1.09 -2.04
C MET A 134 -22.74 -0.32 -0.73
N THR A 135 -23.68 -0.73 0.13
CA THR A 135 -23.87 -0.15 1.46
C THR A 135 -22.64 -0.36 2.34
N ALA A 136 -22.04 -1.56 2.31
CA ALA A 136 -20.83 -1.88 3.08
C ALA A 136 -19.60 -1.10 2.63
N VAL A 137 -19.54 -0.69 1.36
CA VAL A 137 -18.46 0.17 0.81
C VAL A 137 -18.73 1.65 1.07
N GLU A 138 -19.99 2.06 1.18
CA GLU A 138 -20.40 3.44 1.49
C GLU A 138 -20.21 3.82 2.95
N THR A 139 -20.25 2.88 3.90
CA THR A 139 -19.81 3.13 5.27
C THR A 139 -18.32 3.39 5.28
N PRO A 140 -17.86 4.65 5.41
CA PRO A 140 -16.46 4.89 5.59
C PRO A 140 -16.12 4.35 6.97
N ASP A 141 -15.04 3.59 7.11
CA ASP A 141 -14.30 3.64 8.38
C ASP A 141 -14.01 5.14 8.60
N ALA A 142 -14.72 5.75 9.55
CA ALA A 142 -14.89 7.20 9.75
C ALA A 142 -13.59 7.93 10.18
N GLU A 143 -12.43 7.35 9.91
CA GLU A 143 -11.11 7.88 10.31
C GLU A 143 -10.14 8.07 9.14
N THR A 144 -10.62 8.02 7.90
CA THR A 144 -9.78 8.42 6.74
C THR A 144 -9.89 9.92 6.49
N GLY A 145 -9.62 10.74 7.51
CA GLY A 145 -9.32 12.16 7.33
C GLY A 145 -7.99 12.31 6.57
N PRO A 146 -7.73 13.46 5.91
CA PRO A 146 -6.42 13.71 5.33
C PRO A 146 -5.38 13.62 6.46
N LEU A 147 -4.40 12.73 6.31
CA LEU A 147 -3.31 12.51 7.27
C LEU A 147 -2.32 13.69 7.34
N GLU A 148 -2.78 14.93 7.10
CA GLU A 148 -1.96 16.15 7.07
C GLU A 148 -1.61 16.68 8.47
N THR A 149 -2.07 16.08 9.58
CA THR A 149 -1.88 16.68 10.93
C THR A 149 -0.85 16.00 11.84
N LEU A 150 -0.09 15.00 11.40
CA LEU A 150 0.99 14.40 12.24
C LEU A 150 2.41 14.86 11.87
N ALA A 151 2.59 16.09 11.43
CA ALA A 151 3.91 16.70 11.21
C ALA A 151 4.53 17.35 12.46
N GLY A 152 3.95 17.20 13.66
CA GLY A 152 4.39 17.96 14.85
C GLY A 152 4.63 17.21 16.16
N ALA A 153 4.29 15.91 16.26
CA ALA A 153 4.45 15.20 17.52
C ALA A 153 5.82 14.51 17.60
N ALA A 154 6.77 15.15 18.28
CA ALA A 154 7.96 14.45 18.78
C ALA A 154 7.51 13.34 19.74
N ILE A 155 7.61 12.09 19.31
CA ILE A 155 7.30 10.94 20.15
C ILE A 155 8.43 10.79 21.18
N ASP A 156 8.12 11.08 22.44
CA ASP A 156 9.02 10.78 23.57
C ASP A 156 9.03 9.26 23.84
N LEU A 157 10.17 8.63 23.59
CA LEU A 157 10.38 7.18 23.71
C LEU A 157 10.86 6.75 25.11
N ARG A 158 10.89 7.64 26.10
CA ARG A 158 11.26 7.32 27.49
C ARG A 158 10.41 6.28 28.23
N PRO A 159 9.14 5.95 27.86
CA PRO A 159 8.36 4.96 28.63
C PRO A 159 8.69 3.49 28.32
N TRP A 160 9.47 3.19 27.27
CA TRP A 160 9.68 1.82 26.77
C TRP A 160 11.03 1.21 27.20
N LEU A 161 11.68 1.81 28.20
CA LEU A 161 12.84 1.24 28.88
C LEU A 161 12.39 0.68 30.23
N VAL A 162 12.09 -0.62 30.25
CA VAL A 162 12.23 -1.50 31.43
C VAL A 162 13.05 -2.70 31.01
#